data_AF-A0A1H9X0E7-F1
#
_entry.id   AF-A0A1H9X0E7-F1
#
_cell.length_a   1.000
_cell.length_b   1.000
_cell.length_c   1.000
_cell.angle_alpha   90.00
_cell.angle_beta   90.00
_cell.angle_gamma   90.00
#
_symmetry.space_group_name_H-M   'P 1'
#
loop_
_entity.id
_entity.type
_entity.pdbx_description
1 polymer ?
#
loop_
_entity_poly.entity_id
_entity_poly.type
_entity_poly.pdbx_seq_one_letter_code
_entity_poly.pdbx_strand_id
1 'polypeptide(L)'
;IEGLADEFYIRPEPPRDRGTEAAPELEAFFARSGATIETSDQPRAYYDLRRDVIHMPPIGTFHAAQGYYGTLAHELTHWTGADKRLERFKRFNDRKAYAFEELVAEIGACMLGVQIGVEPEFDQSAAYVEGWLQAMKDDKRAIFRAASEAQKAVDYITEKASREAPAAQVAA
;
A
#
# COMPACT_ATOMS: atom_id res chain seq x y z
N ILE A 1 -20.85 -3.51 -19.63
CA ILE A 1 -21.88 -3.39 -20.69
C ILE A 1 -22.90 -4.49 -20.41
N GLU A 2 -24.19 -4.16 -20.29
CA GLU A 2 -25.25 -5.16 -20.09
C GLU A 2 -25.51 -5.93 -21.39
N GLY A 3 -25.65 -7.26 -21.30
CA GLY A 3 -26.05 -8.11 -22.42
C GLY A 3 -24.91 -8.72 -23.25
N LEU A 4 -23.65 -8.63 -22.82
CA LEU A 4 -22.57 -9.43 -23.43
C LEU A 4 -22.61 -10.87 -22.92
N ALA A 5 -22.19 -11.83 -23.76
CA ALA A 5 -22.07 -13.22 -23.34
C ALA A 5 -21.00 -13.38 -22.26
N ASP A 6 -21.19 -14.35 -21.37
CA ASP A 6 -20.36 -14.61 -20.18
C ASP A 6 -18.86 -14.72 -20.50
N GLU A 7 -18.53 -15.20 -21.70
CA GLU A 7 -17.18 -15.38 -22.24
C GLU A 7 -16.42 -14.07 -22.55
N PHE A 8 -17.13 -12.94 -22.69
CA PHE A 8 -16.52 -11.63 -22.92
C PHE A 8 -16.33 -10.81 -21.65
N TYR A 9 -16.82 -11.32 -20.51
CA TYR A 9 -16.41 -10.78 -19.23
C TYR A 9 -15.05 -11.39 -18.89
N ILE A 10 -14.01 -10.55 -18.82
CA ILE A 10 -12.72 -10.92 -18.24
C ILE A 10 -13.00 -11.24 -16.78
N ARG A 11 -13.21 -12.53 -16.48
CA ARG A 11 -13.26 -13.01 -15.10
C ARG A 11 -11.82 -13.02 -14.60
N PRO A 12 -11.49 -12.30 -13.51
CA PRO A 12 -10.16 -12.42 -12.93
C PRO A 12 -9.89 -13.90 -12.67
N GLU A 13 -8.76 -14.39 -13.16
CA GLU A 13 -8.39 -15.78 -12.91
C GLU A 13 -8.36 -16.02 -11.40
N PRO A 14 -8.82 -17.18 -10.93
CA PRO A 14 -8.73 -17.51 -9.52
C PRO A 14 -7.26 -17.44 -9.08
N PRO A 15 -6.98 -16.88 -7.89
CA PRO A 15 -5.61 -16.81 -7.38
C PRO A 15 -4.98 -18.21 -7.38
N ARG A 16 -3.79 -18.32 -7.96
CA ARG A 16 -3.01 -19.57 -8.00
C ARG A 16 -1.74 -19.35 -7.22
N ASP A 17 -1.37 -20.33 -6.40
CA ASP A 17 -0.07 -20.35 -5.76
C ASP A 17 1.04 -20.46 -6.81
N ARG A 18 1.99 -19.54 -6.74
CA ARG A 18 3.16 -19.36 -7.60
C ARG A 18 4.46 -19.70 -6.87
N GLY A 19 4.38 -20.12 -5.60
CA GLY A 19 5.54 -20.52 -4.79
C GLY A 19 6.34 -19.35 -4.22
N THR A 20 5.76 -18.16 -4.14
CA THR A 20 6.42 -17.00 -3.52
C THR A 20 6.48 -17.18 -2.00
N GLU A 21 7.69 -17.16 -1.46
CA GLU A 21 7.95 -17.30 -0.02
C GLU A 21 8.01 -15.94 0.69
N ALA A 22 7.63 -15.93 1.97
CA ALA A 22 7.72 -14.74 2.82
C ALA A 22 9.16 -14.46 3.24
N ALA A 23 9.48 -13.17 3.39
CA ALA A 23 10.75 -12.70 3.90
C ALA A 23 10.59 -12.33 5.40
N PRO A 24 11.16 -13.12 6.34
CA PRO A 24 10.90 -12.95 7.78
C PRO A 24 11.22 -11.55 8.31
N GLU A 25 12.26 -10.89 7.79
CA GLU A 25 12.65 -9.54 8.15
C GLU A 25 11.61 -8.49 7.72
N LEU A 26 10.97 -8.68 6.57
CA LEU A 26 9.92 -7.81 6.07
C LEU A 26 8.61 -8.05 6.83
N GLU A 27 8.23 -9.31 7.09
CA GLU A 27 7.11 -9.64 7.98
C GLU A 27 7.25 -8.97 9.34
N ALA A 28 8.43 -9.07 9.94
CA ALA A 28 8.71 -8.44 11.22
C ALA A 28 8.64 -6.91 11.13
N PHE A 29 9.11 -6.30 10.03
CA PHE A 29 9.01 -4.85 9.81
C PHE A 29 7.54 -4.40 9.75
N PHE A 30 6.74 -5.03 8.89
CA PHE A 30 5.33 -4.69 8.70
C PHE A 30 4.51 -4.94 9.98
N ALA A 31 4.79 -6.01 10.73
CA ALA A 31 4.15 -6.26 12.02
C ALA A 31 4.42 -5.15 13.04
N ARG A 32 5.64 -4.59 13.08
CA ARG A 32 5.99 -3.50 14.01
C ARG A 32 5.31 -2.16 13.67
N SER A 33 4.73 -2.01 12.47
CA SER A 33 3.90 -0.82 12.15
C SER A 33 2.68 -0.70 13.07
N GLY A 34 2.20 -1.82 13.62
CA GLY A 34 0.96 -1.90 14.40
C GLY A 34 -0.32 -1.92 13.57
N ALA A 35 -0.22 -2.00 12.25
CA ALA A 35 -1.38 -2.21 11.38
C ALA A 35 -1.92 -3.65 11.54
N THR A 36 -3.23 -3.80 11.54
CA THR A 36 -3.87 -5.11 11.44
C THR A 36 -3.87 -5.52 9.96
N ILE A 37 -3.19 -6.63 9.65
CA ILE A 37 -3.10 -7.19 8.30
C ILE A 37 -3.86 -8.52 8.31
N GLU A 38 -4.91 -8.61 7.50
CA GLU A 38 -5.73 -9.82 7.30
C GLU A 38 -5.45 -10.43 5.93
N THR A 39 -5.49 -11.76 5.86
CA THR A 39 -5.30 -12.51 4.61
C THR A 39 -6.53 -13.37 4.31
N SER A 40 -7.01 -13.31 3.06
CA SER A 40 -8.06 -14.21 2.55
C SER A 40 -7.88 -14.48 1.05
N ASP A 41 -8.59 -15.47 0.52
CA ASP A 41 -8.54 -15.83 -0.91
C ASP A 41 -9.14 -14.78 -1.86
N GLN A 42 -9.61 -13.63 -1.35
CA GLN A 42 -10.03 -12.52 -2.19
C GLN A 42 -8.80 -11.97 -2.95
N PRO A 43 -8.81 -11.93 -4.30
CA PRO A 43 -7.64 -11.55 -5.10
C PRO A 43 -7.49 -10.02 -5.20
N ARG A 44 -7.59 -9.32 -4.07
CA ARG A 44 -7.49 -7.86 -4.00
C ARG A 44 -6.76 -7.42 -2.74
N ALA A 45 -5.76 -6.56 -2.87
CA ALA A 45 -5.24 -5.78 -1.76
C ALA A 45 -6.05 -4.49 -1.58
N TYR A 46 -6.25 -4.07 -0.33
CA TYR A 46 -6.86 -2.78 0.00
C TYR A 46 -6.72 -2.45 1.49
N TYR A 47 -6.66 -1.16 1.80
CA TYR A 47 -6.92 -0.62 3.13
C TYR A 47 -8.42 -0.31 3.34
N ASP A 48 -9.05 -0.97 4.31
CA ASP A 48 -10.42 -0.68 4.76
C ASP A 48 -10.40 0.42 5.83
N LEU A 49 -10.71 1.65 5.42
CA LEU A 49 -10.78 2.81 6.32
C LEU A 49 -11.79 2.64 7.47
N ARG A 50 -12.90 1.92 7.25
CA ARG A 50 -13.96 1.76 8.26
C ARG A 50 -13.56 0.76 9.34
N ARG A 51 -12.97 -0.36 8.94
CA ARG A 51 -12.49 -1.41 9.86
C ARG A 51 -11.10 -1.13 10.42
N ASP A 52 -10.36 -0.21 9.79
CA ASP A 52 -8.95 0.06 10.03
C ASP A 52 -8.05 -1.17 9.84
N VAL A 53 -8.27 -1.91 8.76
CA VAL A 53 -7.59 -3.17 8.44
C VAL A 53 -6.99 -3.09 7.04
N ILE A 54 -5.80 -3.63 6.86
CA ILE A 54 -5.23 -3.92 5.55
C ILE A 54 -5.60 -5.35 5.19
N HIS A 55 -6.20 -5.55 4.02
CA HIS A 55 -6.41 -6.87 3.45
C HIS A 55 -5.36 -7.15 2.39
N MET A 56 -4.74 -8.33 2.44
CA MET A 56 -3.82 -8.84 1.43
C MET A 56 -4.28 -10.22 0.93
N PRO A 57 -4.16 -10.52 -0.38
CA PRO A 57 -4.23 -11.90 -0.85
C PRO A 57 -3.09 -12.75 -0.27
N PRO A 58 -3.16 -14.10 -0.30
CA PRO A 58 -2.08 -14.95 0.17
C PRO A 58 -0.81 -14.68 -0.64
N ILE A 59 0.35 -14.60 0.02
CA ILE A 59 1.63 -14.27 -0.64
C ILE A 59 1.96 -15.21 -1.80
N GLY A 60 1.63 -16.49 -1.68
CA GLY A 60 1.82 -17.47 -2.76
C GLY A 60 1.11 -17.06 -4.06
N THR A 61 0.08 -16.22 -4.01
CA THR A 61 -0.64 -15.78 -5.22
C THR A 61 0.10 -14.70 -6.03
N PHE A 62 1.13 -14.09 -5.44
CA PHE A 62 1.99 -13.10 -6.09
C PHE A 62 3.10 -13.79 -6.88
N HIS A 63 3.58 -13.14 -7.94
CA HIS A 63 4.67 -13.67 -8.77
C HIS A 63 6.03 -13.65 -8.08
N ALA A 64 6.23 -12.70 -7.16
CA ALA A 64 7.45 -12.50 -6.42
C ALA A 64 7.15 -11.80 -5.08
N ALA A 65 8.06 -11.93 -4.11
CA ALA A 65 7.91 -11.34 -2.79
C ALA A 65 7.93 -9.80 -2.87
N GLN A 66 8.69 -9.26 -3.82
CA GLN A 66 8.77 -7.84 -4.14
C GLN A 66 7.39 -7.27 -4.46
N GLY A 67 6.63 -7.91 -5.35
CA GLY A 67 5.27 -7.51 -5.66
C GLY A 67 4.33 -7.55 -4.44
N TYR A 68 4.46 -8.58 -3.58
CA TYR A 68 3.66 -8.67 -2.34
C TYR A 68 3.99 -7.52 -1.37
N TYR A 69 5.27 -7.33 -1.04
CA TYR A 69 5.69 -6.32 -0.07
C TYR A 69 5.58 -4.88 -0.60
N GLY A 70 5.72 -4.67 -1.91
CA GLY A 70 5.43 -3.40 -2.56
C GLY A 70 3.94 -3.05 -2.47
N THR A 71 3.06 -4.03 -2.74
CA THR A 71 1.61 -3.85 -2.56
C THR A 71 1.25 -3.60 -1.10
N LEU A 72 1.86 -4.33 -0.16
CA LEU A 72 1.63 -4.11 1.26
C LEU A 72 2.15 -2.72 1.71
N ALA A 73 3.27 -2.23 1.17
CA ALA A 73 3.77 -0.89 1.41
C ALA A 73 2.80 0.19 0.92
N HIS A 74 2.13 -0.03 -0.22
CA HIS A 74 1.08 0.85 -0.74
C HIS A 74 -0.11 0.94 0.22
N GLU A 75 -0.66 -0.22 0.60
CA GLU A 75 -1.81 -0.25 1.52
C GLU A 75 -1.46 0.26 2.92
N LEU A 76 -0.23 0.01 3.39
CA LEU A 76 0.25 0.58 4.65
C LEU A 76 0.38 2.10 4.57
N THR A 77 0.78 2.63 3.41
CA THR A 77 0.81 4.07 3.18
C THR A 77 -0.61 4.64 3.28
N HIS A 78 -1.61 4.03 2.65
CA HIS A 78 -3.02 4.40 2.84
C HIS A 78 -3.45 4.32 4.30
N TRP A 79 -3.08 3.25 5.00
CA TRP A 79 -3.38 3.08 6.42
C TRP A 79 -2.94 4.32 7.20
N THR A 80 -1.72 4.85 7.02
CA THR A 80 -1.30 6.07 7.75
C THR A 80 -2.22 7.29 7.56
N GLY A 81 -3.04 7.34 6.50
CA GLY A 81 -3.94 8.45 6.20
C GLY A 81 -5.17 8.58 7.10
N ALA A 82 -5.50 7.58 7.93
CA ALA A 82 -6.70 7.65 8.79
C ALA A 82 -6.67 8.77 9.85
N ASP A 83 -7.86 9.12 10.34
CA ASP A 83 -8.11 10.21 11.28
C ASP A 83 -7.35 10.09 12.62
N LYS A 84 -6.96 8.87 13.01
CA LYS A 84 -6.17 8.63 14.23
C LYS A 84 -4.66 8.66 14.00
N ARG A 85 -4.22 8.99 12.78
CA ARG A 85 -2.82 9.00 12.35
C ARG A 85 -2.48 10.33 11.67
N LEU A 86 -2.40 10.38 10.33
CA LEU A 86 -2.02 11.58 9.58
C LEU A 86 -3.21 12.39 9.04
N GLU A 87 -4.45 11.94 9.32
CA GLU A 87 -5.71 12.62 8.99
C GLU A 87 -5.85 13.04 7.52
N ARG A 88 -5.21 12.32 6.59
CA ARG A 88 -5.22 12.67 5.17
C ARG A 88 -6.61 12.56 4.55
N PHE A 89 -7.37 11.50 4.85
CA PHE A 89 -8.72 11.30 4.31
C PHE A 89 -9.70 12.39 4.75
N LYS A 90 -9.46 13.02 5.92
CA LYS A 90 -10.25 14.13 6.43
C LYS A 90 -9.78 15.48 5.86
N ARG A 91 -8.47 15.69 5.73
CA ARG A 91 -7.86 16.91 5.17
C ARG A 91 -8.08 17.05 3.67
N PHE A 92 -8.12 15.93 2.95
CA PHE A 92 -8.33 15.85 1.51
C PHE A 92 -9.60 15.04 1.25
N ASN A 93 -10.74 15.72 1.05
CA ASN A 93 -12.06 15.09 0.90
C ASN A 93 -12.87 15.65 -0.28
N ASP A 94 -12.21 16.36 -1.19
CA ASP A 94 -12.84 16.89 -2.40
C ASP A 94 -12.93 15.83 -3.52
N ARG A 95 -13.47 16.22 -4.69
CA ARG A 95 -13.61 15.31 -5.84
C ARG A 95 -12.29 14.75 -6.37
N LYS A 96 -11.15 15.37 -6.04
CA LYS A 96 -9.80 14.97 -6.47
C LYS A 96 -9.03 14.21 -5.39
N ALA A 97 -9.59 14.11 -4.18
CA ALA A 97 -8.94 13.50 -3.03
C ALA A 97 -8.49 12.05 -3.28
N TYR A 98 -9.31 11.25 -3.97
CA TYR A 98 -8.98 9.86 -4.27
C TYR A 98 -7.69 9.76 -5.11
N ALA A 99 -7.64 10.45 -6.25
CA ALA A 99 -6.45 10.44 -7.11
C ALA A 99 -5.20 11.03 -6.43
N PHE A 100 -5.38 12.02 -5.55
CA PHE A 100 -4.28 12.56 -4.76
C PHE A 100 -3.76 11.55 -3.74
N GLU A 101 -4.64 10.82 -3.06
CA GLU A 101 -4.28 9.84 -2.05
C GLU A 101 -3.63 8.59 -2.66
N GLU A 102 -4.08 8.13 -3.83
CA GLU A 102 -3.38 7.08 -4.60
C GLU A 102 -1.97 7.52 -5.01
N LEU A 103 -1.79 8.78 -5.43
CA LEU A 103 -0.46 9.32 -5.73
C LEU A 103 0.43 9.38 -4.48
N VAL A 104 -0.13 9.72 -3.31
CA VAL A 104 0.59 9.65 -2.03
C VAL A 104 1.00 8.22 -1.71
N ALA A 105 0.10 7.26 -1.90
CA ALA A 105 0.34 5.84 -1.63
C ALA A 105 1.43 5.25 -2.52
N GLU A 106 1.40 5.52 -3.83
CA GLU A 106 2.43 5.02 -4.74
C GLU A 106 3.82 5.61 -4.42
N ILE A 107 3.90 6.93 -4.23
CA ILE A 107 5.17 7.58 -3.89
C ILE A 107 5.69 7.04 -2.55
N GLY A 108 4.81 6.85 -1.57
CA GLY A 108 5.15 6.29 -0.27
C GLY A 108 5.62 4.84 -0.36
N ALA A 109 4.97 4.01 -1.16
CA ALA A 109 5.37 2.63 -1.42
C ALA A 109 6.76 2.57 -2.06
N CYS A 110 7.04 3.43 -3.03
CA CYS A 110 8.37 3.54 -3.66
C CYS A 110 9.44 3.95 -2.64
N MET A 111 9.18 5.00 -1.87
CA MET A 111 10.09 5.51 -0.85
C MET A 111 10.37 4.46 0.24
N LEU A 112 9.32 3.80 0.73
CA LEU A 112 9.42 2.77 1.75
C LEU A 112 10.15 1.52 1.22
N GLY A 113 9.82 1.09 0.01
CA GLY A 113 10.45 -0.04 -0.66
C GLY A 113 11.97 0.09 -0.70
N VAL A 114 12.47 1.26 -1.13
CA VAL A 114 13.92 1.56 -1.13
C VAL A 114 14.53 1.47 0.28
N GLN A 115 13.81 1.88 1.34
CA GLN A 115 14.32 1.79 2.72
C GLN A 115 14.38 0.36 3.24
N ILE A 116 13.46 -0.51 2.83
CA ILE A 116 13.36 -1.90 3.31
C ILE A 116 13.98 -2.92 2.35
N GLY A 117 14.62 -2.46 1.26
CA GLY A 117 15.27 -3.35 0.28
C GLY A 117 14.31 -4.05 -0.69
N VAL A 118 13.08 -3.53 -0.84
CA VAL A 118 12.09 -3.99 -1.82
C VAL A 118 12.16 -3.09 -3.04
N GLU A 119 12.55 -3.65 -4.18
CA GLU A 119 12.58 -2.92 -5.45
C GLU A 119 11.14 -2.59 -5.91
N PRO A 120 10.83 -1.33 -6.26
CA PRO A 120 9.53 -0.98 -6.80
C PRO A 120 9.26 -1.65 -8.16
N GLU A 121 8.14 -2.34 -8.29
CA GLU A 121 7.65 -2.90 -9.55
C GLU A 121 6.65 -1.93 -10.19
N PHE A 122 6.90 -1.51 -11.44
CA PHE A 122 6.07 -0.51 -12.14
C PHE A 122 5.22 -1.12 -13.27
N ASP A 123 5.13 -2.44 -13.37
CA ASP A 123 4.49 -3.13 -14.50
C ASP A 123 2.98 -2.84 -14.61
N GLN A 124 2.35 -2.41 -13.51
CA GLN A 124 0.95 -1.94 -13.47
C GLN A 124 0.82 -0.40 -13.50
N SER A 125 1.93 0.35 -13.43
CA SER A 125 1.91 1.81 -13.27
C SER A 125 1.53 2.57 -14.55
N ALA A 126 1.53 1.92 -15.72
CA ALA A 126 1.24 2.59 -17.00
C ALA A 126 -0.15 3.27 -17.04
N ALA A 127 -1.18 2.66 -16.44
CA ALA A 127 -2.52 3.25 -16.36
C ALA A 127 -2.58 4.46 -15.42
N TYR A 128 -1.72 4.49 -14.40
CA TYR A 128 -1.65 5.55 -13.40
C TYR A 128 -0.78 6.72 -13.87
N VAL A 129 0.27 6.46 -14.64
CA VAL A 129 1.16 7.49 -15.20
C VAL A 129 0.39 8.49 -16.07
N GLU A 130 -0.58 8.06 -16.89
CA GLU A 130 -1.39 8.98 -17.70
C GLU A 130 -2.28 9.88 -16.82
N GLY A 131 -2.91 9.31 -15.78
CA GLY A 131 -3.69 10.05 -14.79
C GLY A 131 -2.83 11.04 -13.99
N TRP A 132 -1.63 10.64 -13.58
CA TRP A 132 -0.67 11.50 -12.89
C TRP A 132 -0.16 12.62 -13.80
N LEU A 133 0.13 12.32 -15.07
CA LEU A 133 0.58 13.31 -16.03
C LEU A 133 -0.50 14.39 -16.24
N GLN A 134 -1.76 14.00 -16.31
CA GLN A 134 -2.88 14.94 -16.41
C GLN A 134 -3.05 15.75 -15.12
N ALA A 135 -2.98 15.10 -13.95
CA ALA A 135 -3.02 15.80 -12.66
C ALA A 135 -1.86 16.81 -12.49
N MET A 136 -0.67 16.49 -12.99
CA MET A 136 0.51 17.36 -12.97
C MET A 136 0.40 18.55 -13.94
N LYS A 137 -0.28 18.38 -15.08
CA LYS A 137 -0.60 19.48 -16.01
C LYS A 137 -1.58 20.47 -15.37
N ASP A 138 -2.59 19.94 -14.67
CA ASP A 138 -3.63 20.75 -14.05
C ASP A 138 -3.15 21.44 -12.76
N ASP A 139 -2.22 20.82 -12.02
CA ASP A 139 -1.68 21.36 -10.78
C ASP A 139 -0.19 20.97 -10.57
N LYS A 140 0.70 21.87 -11.00
CA LYS A 140 2.16 21.68 -10.89
C LYS A 140 2.68 21.52 -9.46
N ARG A 141 1.87 21.87 -8.44
CA ARG A 141 2.22 21.71 -7.01
C ARG A 141 1.64 20.45 -6.40
N ALA A 142 0.75 19.73 -7.10
CA ALA A 142 0.17 18.49 -6.60
C ALA A 142 1.23 17.43 -6.32
N ILE A 143 2.20 17.25 -7.22
CA ILE A 143 3.28 16.26 -7.04
C ILE A 143 4.13 16.52 -5.79
N PHE A 144 4.48 17.79 -5.53
CA PHE A 144 5.29 18.16 -4.35
C PHE A 144 4.50 17.98 -3.06
N ARG A 145 3.20 18.27 -3.08
CA ARG A 145 2.33 18.01 -1.91
C ARG A 145 2.16 16.52 -1.67
N ALA A 146 1.93 15.73 -2.72
CA ALA A 146 1.81 14.29 -2.60
C ALA A 146 3.11 13.67 -2.06
N ALA A 147 4.26 14.05 -2.62
CA ALA A 147 5.57 13.61 -2.13
C ALA A 147 5.82 14.02 -0.67
N SER A 148 5.39 15.21 -0.25
CA SER A 148 5.51 15.65 1.15
C SER A 148 4.63 14.83 2.09
N GLU A 149 3.39 14.50 1.70
CA GLU A 149 2.51 13.65 2.51
C GLU A 149 2.96 12.18 2.51
N ALA A 150 3.55 11.70 1.40
CA ALA A 150 4.16 10.38 1.28
C ALA A 150 5.37 10.26 2.22
N GLN A 151 6.27 11.25 2.25
CA GLN A 151 7.40 11.26 3.18
C GLN A 151 6.92 11.17 4.64
N LYS A 152 5.89 11.95 5.01
CA LYS A 152 5.31 11.86 6.37
C LYS A 152 4.76 10.47 6.68
N ALA A 153 4.15 9.80 5.70
CA ALA A 153 3.66 8.44 5.86
C ALA A 153 4.80 7.45 6.11
N VAL A 154 5.87 7.54 5.31
CA VAL A 154 7.07 6.70 5.45
C VAL A 154 7.74 6.95 6.80
N ASP A 155 7.92 8.22 7.19
CA ASP A 155 8.50 8.58 8.48
C ASP A 155 7.68 7.98 9.64
N TYR A 156 6.35 8.07 9.57
CA TYR A 156 5.46 7.49 10.56
C TYR A 156 5.62 5.97 10.66
N ILE A 157 5.66 5.27 9.52
CA ILE A 157 5.83 3.81 9.44
C ILE A 157 7.18 3.40 10.02
N THR A 158 8.26 4.05 9.57
CA THR A 158 9.62 3.72 10.00
C THR A 158 9.84 4.04 11.48
N GLU A 159 9.25 5.12 12.01
CA GLU A 159 9.30 5.41 13.44
C GLU A 159 8.62 4.30 14.26
N LYS A 160 7.45 3.81 13.82
CA LYS A 160 6.76 2.69 14.47
C LYS A 160 7.59 1.41 14.37
N ALA A 161 8.11 1.12 13.19
CA ALA A 161 8.91 -0.07 12.93
C ALA A 161 10.29 -0.07 13.63
N SER A 162 10.79 1.09 14.07
CA SER A 162 12.09 1.22 14.75
C SER A 162 12.00 1.22 16.28
N ARG A 163 10.79 1.35 16.86
CA ARG A 163 10.60 1.24 18.31
C ARG A 163 10.76 -0.23 18.70
N GLU A 164 11.89 -0.57 19.34
CA GLU A 164 12.17 -1.91 19.85
C GLU A 164 11.01 -2.46 20.70
N ALA A 165 10.79 -3.78 20.61
CA ALA A 165 9.96 -4.50 21.57
C ALA A 165 10.49 -4.24 22.99
N PRO A 166 9.63 -4.04 24.01
CA PRO A 166 10.09 -3.83 25.37
C PRO A 166 11.04 -4.96 25.75
N ALA A 167 12.26 -4.59 26.16
CA ALA A 167 13.25 -5.53 26.65
C ALA A 167 12.58 -6.44 27.68
N ALA A 168 12.57 -7.75 27.42
CA ALA A 168 12.14 -8.72 28.41
C ALA A 168 12.98 -8.45 29.67
N GLN A 169 12.34 -7.95 30.73
CA GLN A 169 12.98 -7.82 32.02
C GLN A 169 13.41 -9.23 32.42
N VAL A 170 14.71 -9.48 32.35
CA VAL A 170 15.31 -10.67 32.93
C VAL A 170 15.16 -10.47 34.44
N ALA A 171 14.19 -11.16 35.02
CA ALA A 171 14.04 -11.23 36.47
C ALA A 171 15.32 -11.87 37.04
N ALA A 172 15.87 -11.19 38.05
CA ALA A 172 17.13 -11.51 38.73
C ALA A 172 17.13 -12.89 39.41
#